data_AF-A0A7S2LWL4-F1
#
_entry.id   AF-A0A7S2LWL4-F1
#
_cell.length_a   1.000
_cell.length_b   1.000
_cell.length_c   1.000
_cell.angle_alpha   90.00
_cell.angle_beta   90.00
_cell.angle_gamma   90.00
#
_symmetry.space_group_name_H-M   'P 1'
#
loop_
_entity.id
_entity.type
_entity.pdbx_description
1 polymer ?
#
loop_
_entity_poly.entity_id
_entity_poly.type
_entity_poly.pdbx_seq_one_letter_code
_entity_poly.pdbx_strand_id
1 'polypeptide(L)'
;PFGLNLRTIKAWCGAWGCGRPQKMTPPSVLRRLPFLVVLLISLVPVASASSCHSDGKHRSRGCMIDRLRQGTVAVPAAEPMPAPINTILLQEEFETWDAERADIMKAFLKELMGFQYFAHARDTFANHLRGTWGILQAWGQPVEICRAGLFHTIYGGDLFIFSTLDPFQATSRDRFREIVDEESEALTWDFGTLGRSLVNATLFSSRHAELPDHLSLHSFVGGNTRNLSSAQLAKIMVVTIADYLDQLVEINLWRDFHSHEPPSLLYPGHMKPEVALYWLSRVCRGIREHLDVVPPIFDDCTAVIS
;
A
#
# COMPACT_ATOMS: atom_id res chain seq x y z
N PRO A 1 29.59 -30.81 9.97
CA PRO A 1 30.77 -29.91 9.91
C PRO A 1 30.42 -28.60 9.21
N PHE A 2 30.02 -27.57 9.96
CA PHE A 2 30.23 -26.14 9.66
C PHE A 2 29.68 -25.37 10.87
N GLY A 3 30.57 -25.12 11.83
CA GLY A 3 30.31 -24.21 12.94
C GLY A 3 30.54 -22.78 12.47
N LEU A 4 29.52 -21.93 12.60
CA LEU A 4 29.64 -20.51 12.33
C LEU A 4 30.36 -19.83 13.51
N ASN A 5 31.52 -19.27 13.19
CA ASN A 5 32.43 -18.60 14.11
C ASN A 5 31.94 -17.16 14.38
N LEU A 6 31.69 -16.84 15.65
CA LEU A 6 31.21 -15.55 16.19
C LEU A 6 32.17 -14.35 15.99
N ARG A 7 33.20 -14.47 15.15
CA ARG A 7 34.17 -13.40 14.87
C ARG A 7 33.89 -12.58 13.61
N THR A 8 32.94 -12.98 12.76
CA THR A 8 32.58 -12.22 11.53
C THR A 8 31.52 -11.14 11.76
N ILE A 9 30.87 -11.10 12.92
CA ILE A 9 29.83 -10.10 13.25
C ILE A 9 30.42 -8.74 13.64
N LYS A 10 31.72 -8.65 13.97
CA LYS A 10 32.35 -7.40 14.45
C LYS A 10 32.85 -6.46 13.36
N ALA A 11 32.69 -6.77 12.08
CA ALA A 11 33.13 -5.89 10.98
C ALA A 11 32.04 -4.94 10.44
N TRP A 12 30.80 -5.00 10.95
CA TRP A 12 29.68 -4.20 10.43
C TRP A 12 29.21 -3.03 11.33
N CYS A 13 29.85 -2.82 12.47
CA CYS A 13 29.48 -1.74 13.42
C CYS A 13 30.37 -0.47 13.32
N GLY A 14 31.09 -0.28 12.22
CA GLY A 14 32.03 0.84 12.07
C GLY A 14 31.50 2.11 11.38
N ALA A 15 30.31 2.07 10.77
CA ALA A 15 29.82 3.16 9.91
C ALA A 15 28.70 4.02 10.53
N TRP A 16 28.19 3.66 11.71
CA TRP A 16 27.14 4.42 12.39
C TRP A 16 27.64 4.77 13.79
N GLY A 17 27.92 6.05 14.01
CA GLY A 17 28.54 6.59 15.22
C GLY A 17 27.73 6.34 16.49
N CYS A 18 27.90 5.17 17.09
CA CYS A 18 27.41 4.88 18.43
C CYS A 18 28.32 5.54 19.48
N GLY A 19 27.79 6.54 20.17
CA GLY A 19 28.41 7.17 21.33
C GLY A 19 28.74 6.16 22.44
N ARG A 20 29.77 6.49 23.23
CA ARG A 20 30.28 5.65 24.32
C ARG A 20 29.18 5.31 25.34
N PRO A 21 29.10 4.06 25.84
CA PRO A 21 28.15 3.70 26.88
C PRO A 21 28.56 4.33 28.21
N GLN A 22 27.66 5.14 28.79
CA GLN A 22 27.75 5.58 30.18
C GLN A 22 27.50 4.39 31.11
N LYS A 23 28.37 4.21 32.10
CA LYS A 23 28.24 3.21 33.17
C LYS A 23 27.04 3.57 34.05
N MET A 24 25.97 2.77 34.00
CA MET A 24 24.94 2.79 35.03
C MET A 24 25.39 1.90 36.21
N THR A 25 25.57 2.52 37.36
CA THR A 25 25.70 1.85 38.66
C THR A 25 24.33 1.36 39.15
N PRO A 26 24.23 0.18 39.78
CA PRO A 26 22.96 -0.32 40.32
C PRO A 26 22.56 0.45 41.59
N PRO A 27 21.26 0.72 41.82
CA PRO A 27 20.80 1.34 43.06
C PRO A 27 20.85 0.34 44.21
N SER A 28 21.26 0.85 45.36
CA SER A 28 21.41 0.16 46.63
C SER A 28 20.08 -0.23 47.26
N VAL A 29 20.07 -1.43 47.85
CA VAL A 29 19.02 -1.94 48.73
C VAL A 29 19.00 -1.12 50.02
N LEU A 30 17.87 -0.51 50.38
CA LEU A 30 17.64 0.02 51.72
C LEU A 30 16.21 -0.30 52.22
N ARG A 31 16.15 -0.47 53.54
CA ARG A 31 15.22 -1.31 54.31
C ARG A 31 13.85 -0.67 54.54
N ARG A 32 12.89 -1.59 54.76
CA ARG A 32 11.52 -1.49 55.30
C ARG A 32 11.26 -0.38 56.35
N LEU A 33 10.05 0.19 56.31
CA LEU A 33 9.10 0.28 57.43
C LEU A 33 7.66 0.51 56.90
N PRO A 34 6.61 0.00 57.58
CA PRO A 34 5.24 -0.02 57.05
C PRO A 34 4.43 1.19 57.58
N PHE A 35 3.72 1.88 56.70
CA PHE A 35 2.59 2.73 57.11
C PHE A 35 1.32 2.21 56.44
N LEU A 36 0.45 1.66 57.27
CA LEU A 36 -0.90 1.25 56.94
C LEU A 36 -1.72 2.53 56.73
N VAL A 37 -2.06 2.87 55.49
CA VAL A 37 -3.10 3.87 55.20
C VAL A 37 -4.34 3.10 54.76
N VAL A 38 -5.31 3.02 55.65
CA VAL A 38 -6.65 2.50 55.36
C VAL A 38 -7.38 3.57 54.54
N LEU A 39 -7.44 3.39 53.22
CA LEU A 39 -8.31 4.18 52.37
C LEU A 39 -9.70 3.51 52.36
N LEU A 40 -10.64 4.07 53.13
CA LEU A 40 -12.06 3.74 53.05
C LEU A 40 -12.59 4.21 51.69
N ILE A 41 -12.58 3.30 50.70
CA ILE A 41 -13.30 3.49 49.45
C ILE A 41 -14.79 3.29 49.77
N SER A 42 -15.51 4.38 49.93
CA SER A 42 -16.97 4.39 49.87
C SER A 42 -17.41 3.83 48.53
N LEU A 43 -17.96 2.61 48.54
CA LEU A 43 -18.69 2.01 47.42
C LEU A 43 -19.95 2.83 47.17
N VAL A 44 -19.82 3.93 46.42
CA VAL A 44 -20.96 4.51 45.72
C VAL A 44 -21.25 3.57 44.55
N PRO A 45 -22.43 2.95 44.47
CA PRO A 45 -22.79 2.24 43.26
C PRO A 45 -22.86 3.30 42.16
N VAL A 46 -21.89 3.31 41.26
CA VAL A 46 -22.01 4.02 39.99
C VAL A 46 -23.05 3.25 39.21
N ALA A 47 -24.33 3.57 39.47
CA ALA A 47 -25.37 3.32 38.50
C ALA A 47 -25.03 4.19 37.30
N SER A 48 -24.24 3.65 36.36
CA SER A 48 -24.14 4.21 35.03
C SER A 48 -25.48 3.96 34.36
N ALA A 49 -26.49 4.74 34.73
CA ALA A 49 -27.65 4.94 33.88
C ALA A 49 -27.12 5.63 32.63
N SER A 50 -26.67 4.85 31.66
CA SER A 50 -26.36 5.34 30.33
C SER A 50 -27.68 5.81 29.73
N SER A 51 -27.99 7.10 29.89
CA SER A 51 -29.15 7.71 29.27
C SER A 51 -29.00 7.55 27.76
N CYS A 52 -29.85 6.71 27.18
CA CYS A 52 -30.03 6.63 25.74
C CYS A 52 -30.57 7.97 25.23
N HIS A 53 -29.70 8.89 24.82
CA HIS A 53 -30.14 10.13 24.20
C HIS A 53 -30.85 9.85 22.86
N SER A 54 -31.98 10.52 22.64
CA SER A 54 -32.93 10.32 21.53
C SER A 54 -32.42 10.80 20.17
N ASP A 55 -31.28 11.47 20.15
CA ASP A 55 -30.84 12.41 19.11
C ASP A 55 -30.25 11.72 17.88
N GLY A 56 -30.21 10.38 17.87
CA GLY A 56 -29.84 9.56 16.73
C GLY A 56 -28.36 9.56 16.33
N LYS A 57 -27.58 10.57 16.74
CA LYS A 57 -26.22 10.83 16.21
C LYS A 57 -25.07 10.18 16.97
N HIS A 58 -25.25 9.81 18.25
CA HIS A 58 -24.24 9.08 19.03
C HIS A 58 -24.90 8.00 19.90
N ARG A 59 -25.03 6.79 19.36
CA ARG A 59 -25.54 5.65 20.13
C ARG A 59 -24.37 4.96 20.81
N SER A 60 -24.32 5.05 22.15
CA SER A 60 -23.38 4.21 22.90
C SER A 60 -23.67 2.72 22.63
N ARG A 61 -22.63 1.89 22.66
CA ARG A 61 -22.75 0.44 22.43
C ARG A 61 -23.80 -0.20 23.35
N GLY A 62 -23.88 0.25 24.61
CA GLY A 62 -24.90 -0.19 25.57
C GLY A 62 -26.33 0.13 25.11
N CYS A 63 -26.57 1.34 24.62
CA CYS A 63 -27.89 1.74 24.13
C CYS A 63 -28.33 0.95 22.89
N MET A 64 -27.40 0.64 22.00
CA MET A 64 -27.69 -0.21 20.84
C MET A 64 -28.09 -1.62 21.29
N ILE A 65 -27.33 -2.23 22.19
CA ILE A 65 -27.62 -3.57 22.73
C ILE A 65 -28.98 -3.61 23.44
N ASP A 66 -29.32 -2.61 24.24
CA ASP A 66 -30.61 -2.57 24.94
C ASP A 66 -31.79 -2.44 23.96
N ARG A 67 -31.65 -1.64 22.90
CA ARG A 67 -32.69 -1.54 21.85
C ARG A 67 -32.90 -2.84 21.08
N LEU A 68 -31.81 -3.57 20.82
CA LEU A 68 -31.87 -4.90 20.20
C LEU A 68 -32.55 -5.93 21.11
N ARG A 69 -32.23 -5.91 22.41
CA ARG A 69 -32.91 -6.75 23.41
C ARG A 69 -34.40 -6.44 23.53
N GLN A 70 -34.77 -5.16 23.40
CA GLN A 70 -36.15 -4.70 23.44
C GLN A 70 -36.90 -4.91 22.11
N GLY A 71 -36.24 -5.41 21.06
CA GLY A 71 -36.85 -5.61 19.74
C GLY A 71 -37.28 -4.33 19.03
N THR A 72 -36.78 -3.17 19.48
CA THR A 72 -37.17 -1.84 18.95
C THR A 72 -36.39 -1.44 17.71
N VAL A 73 -35.35 -2.21 17.36
CA VAL A 73 -34.52 -2.05 16.16
C VAL A 73 -34.20 -3.44 15.63
N ALA A 74 -34.42 -3.67 14.34
CA ALA A 74 -33.94 -4.87 13.67
C ALA A 74 -32.46 -4.68 13.28
N VAL A 75 -31.61 -5.67 13.55
CA VAL A 75 -30.29 -5.75 12.89
C VAL A 75 -30.49 -6.55 11.61
N PRO A 76 -30.37 -5.94 10.41
CA PRO A 76 -30.31 -6.73 9.19
C PRO A 76 -29.07 -7.63 9.24
N ALA A 77 -29.17 -8.81 8.66
CA ALA A 77 -27.98 -9.64 8.44
C ALA A 77 -26.94 -8.83 7.65
N ALA A 78 -25.66 -9.03 7.94
CA ALA A 78 -24.61 -8.40 7.16
C ALA A 78 -24.74 -8.85 5.71
N GLU A 79 -24.85 -7.90 4.79
CA GLU A 79 -24.83 -8.19 3.36
C GLU A 79 -23.41 -8.65 2.96
N PRO A 80 -23.29 -9.59 1.99
CA PRO A 80 -21.98 -9.97 1.48
C PRO A 80 -21.31 -8.76 0.83
N MET A 81 -19.98 -8.70 0.90
CA MET A 81 -19.22 -7.68 0.20
C MET A 81 -19.48 -7.76 -1.32
N PRO A 82 -19.46 -6.62 -2.05
CA PRO A 82 -19.63 -6.64 -3.50
C PRO A 82 -18.60 -7.56 -4.16
N ALA A 83 -18.99 -8.27 -5.21
CA ALA A 83 -18.11 -9.21 -5.92
C ALA A 83 -16.75 -8.60 -6.33
N PRO A 84 -16.66 -7.34 -6.79
CA PRO A 84 -15.36 -6.71 -7.10
C PRO A 84 -14.44 -6.52 -5.89
N ILE A 85 -14.97 -6.53 -4.66
CA ILE A 85 -14.18 -6.42 -3.43
C ILE A 85 -13.71 -7.80 -2.95
N ASN A 86 -14.40 -8.87 -3.35
CA ASN A 86 -13.99 -10.24 -3.02
C ASN A 86 -12.61 -10.58 -3.59
N THR A 87 -12.21 -10.01 -4.73
CA THR A 87 -10.87 -10.22 -5.30
C THR A 87 -9.76 -9.67 -4.39
N ILE A 88 -10.00 -8.52 -3.76
CA ILE A 88 -9.08 -7.92 -2.78
C ILE A 88 -9.03 -8.73 -1.50
N LEU A 89 -10.21 -9.15 -1.00
CA LEU A 89 -10.34 -9.77 0.33
C LEU A 89 -9.98 -11.24 0.36
N LEU A 90 -10.32 -11.99 -0.70
CA LEU A 90 -10.22 -13.44 -0.69
C LEU A 90 -8.89 -13.94 -1.21
N GLN A 91 -8.10 -13.13 -1.94
CA GLN A 91 -6.70 -13.31 -2.42
C GLN A 91 -6.25 -14.68 -3.00
N GLU A 92 -7.07 -15.73 -2.89
CA GLU A 92 -6.75 -17.14 -3.09
C GLU A 92 -7.45 -17.72 -4.33
N GLU A 93 -8.41 -17.00 -4.89
CA GLU A 93 -9.16 -17.41 -6.09
C GLU A 93 -8.50 -16.88 -7.37
N PHE A 94 -7.22 -17.21 -7.61
CA PHE A 94 -6.48 -16.73 -8.78
C PHE A 94 -7.19 -17.03 -10.10
N GLU A 95 -7.90 -18.16 -10.16
CA GLU A 95 -8.67 -18.64 -11.31
C GLU A 95 -9.89 -17.75 -11.62
N THR A 96 -10.36 -16.96 -10.66
CA THR A 96 -11.46 -16.00 -10.86
C THR A 96 -10.97 -14.63 -11.32
N TRP A 97 -9.65 -14.40 -11.29
CA TRP A 97 -9.05 -13.13 -11.68
C TRP A 97 -8.95 -13.00 -13.19
N ASP A 98 -8.49 -14.05 -13.85
CA ASP A 98 -8.29 -14.12 -15.30
C ASP A 98 -8.49 -15.55 -15.79
N ALA A 99 -9.71 -15.85 -16.23
CA ALA A 99 -10.08 -17.19 -16.65
C ALA A 99 -9.25 -17.72 -17.84
N GLU A 100 -8.60 -16.85 -18.61
CA GLU A 100 -7.77 -17.24 -19.74
C GLU A 100 -6.37 -17.67 -19.30
N ARG A 101 -5.77 -16.97 -18.34
CA ARG A 101 -4.32 -17.08 -18.05
C ARG A 101 -3.95 -17.25 -16.59
N ALA A 102 -4.90 -17.36 -15.69
CA ALA A 102 -4.64 -17.52 -14.25
C ALA A 102 -3.65 -18.66 -13.95
N ASP A 103 -3.82 -19.83 -14.57
CA ASP A 103 -2.97 -20.99 -14.31
C ASP A 103 -1.50 -20.75 -14.67
N ILE A 104 -1.25 -20.19 -15.87
CA ILE A 104 0.12 -19.91 -16.33
C ILE A 104 0.76 -18.77 -15.53
N MET A 105 0.00 -17.72 -15.21
CA MET A 105 0.49 -16.62 -14.36
C MET A 105 0.80 -17.09 -12.94
N LYS A 106 -0.06 -17.94 -12.36
CA LYS A 106 0.13 -18.53 -11.02
C LYS A 106 1.35 -19.45 -10.99
N ALA A 107 1.53 -20.28 -12.02
CA ALA A 107 2.72 -21.12 -12.15
C ALA A 107 3.99 -20.28 -12.27
N PHE A 108 3.95 -19.24 -13.09
CA PHE A 108 5.08 -18.34 -13.29
C PHE A 108 5.43 -17.58 -12.00
N LEU A 109 4.45 -17.01 -11.28
CA LEU A 109 4.68 -16.38 -9.97
C LEU A 109 5.37 -17.32 -8.98
N LYS A 110 4.95 -18.59 -8.92
CA LYS A 110 5.58 -19.60 -8.05
C LYS A 110 7.03 -19.88 -8.44
N GLU A 111 7.36 -19.83 -9.73
CA GLU A 111 8.74 -19.96 -10.21
C GLU A 111 9.65 -18.84 -9.66
N LEU A 112 9.09 -17.65 -9.43
CA LEU A 112 9.79 -16.48 -8.89
C LEU A 112 10.01 -16.60 -7.37
N MET A 113 10.67 -17.68 -6.92
CA MET A 113 10.80 -18.06 -5.51
C MET A 113 11.36 -16.94 -4.61
N GLY A 114 12.28 -16.11 -5.10
CA GLY A 114 12.79 -14.96 -4.33
C GLY A 114 11.72 -13.91 -4.04
N PHE A 115 10.79 -13.74 -4.98
CA PHE A 115 9.68 -12.78 -4.96
C PHE A 115 8.46 -13.28 -4.19
N GLN A 116 8.38 -14.58 -3.92
CA GLN A 116 7.36 -15.14 -3.04
C GLN A 116 7.54 -14.75 -1.57
N TYR A 117 8.78 -14.50 -1.12
CA TYR A 117 9.09 -14.43 0.31
C TYR A 117 9.86 -13.18 0.74
N PHE A 118 10.35 -12.35 -0.19
CA PHE A 118 11.05 -11.13 0.25
C PHE A 118 10.06 -10.15 0.89
N ALA A 119 10.49 -9.57 2.01
CA ALA A 119 9.71 -8.57 2.72
C ALA A 119 9.65 -7.28 1.89
N HIS A 120 8.44 -6.80 1.64
CA HIS A 120 8.17 -5.61 0.84
C HIS A 120 7.06 -4.78 1.47
N ALA A 121 7.41 -3.55 1.86
CA ALA A 121 6.52 -2.65 2.59
C ALA A 121 5.87 -3.35 3.80
N ARG A 122 4.59 -3.73 3.67
CA ARG A 122 3.75 -4.28 4.73
C ARG A 122 3.63 -5.81 4.74
N ASP A 123 4.08 -6.50 3.69
CA ASP A 123 3.89 -7.94 3.54
C ASP A 123 5.01 -8.56 2.68
N THR A 124 4.86 -9.81 2.24
CA THR A 124 5.65 -10.39 1.17
C THR A 124 5.38 -9.67 -0.15
N PHE A 125 6.39 -9.61 -1.01
CA PHE A 125 6.21 -8.99 -2.32
C PHE A 125 5.13 -9.65 -3.16
N ALA A 126 5.01 -10.98 -3.11
CA ALA A 126 3.93 -11.66 -3.82
C ALA A 126 2.54 -11.23 -3.33
N ASN A 127 2.36 -10.93 -2.05
CA ASN A 127 1.08 -10.39 -1.56
C ASN A 127 0.86 -8.96 -2.03
N HIS A 128 1.91 -8.14 -2.12
CA HIS A 128 1.83 -6.82 -2.72
C HIS A 128 1.40 -6.87 -4.20
N LEU A 129 2.04 -7.72 -5.01
CA LEU A 129 1.66 -7.91 -6.42
C LEU A 129 0.18 -8.31 -6.57
N ARG A 130 -0.29 -9.22 -5.71
CA ARG A 130 -1.70 -9.65 -5.67
C ARG A 130 -2.62 -8.52 -5.22
N GLY A 131 -2.21 -7.72 -4.25
CA GLY A 131 -2.94 -6.56 -3.75
C GLY A 131 -3.13 -5.49 -4.83
N THR A 132 -2.05 -5.14 -5.54
CA THR A 132 -2.10 -4.23 -6.71
C THR A 132 -3.05 -4.72 -7.78
N TRP A 133 -2.97 -6.01 -8.15
CA TRP A 133 -3.94 -6.63 -9.07
C TRP A 133 -5.38 -6.54 -8.55
N GLY A 134 -5.60 -6.88 -7.27
CA GLY A 134 -6.93 -6.86 -6.65
C GLY A 134 -7.57 -5.47 -6.70
N ILE A 135 -6.79 -4.42 -6.44
CA ILE A 135 -7.24 -3.03 -6.54
C ILE A 135 -7.65 -2.69 -7.97
N LEU A 136 -6.84 -3.03 -8.98
CA LEU A 136 -7.13 -2.75 -10.39
C LEU A 136 -8.40 -3.49 -10.87
N GLN A 137 -8.56 -4.75 -10.48
CA GLN A 137 -9.79 -5.52 -10.75
C GLN A 137 -11.01 -4.90 -10.07
N ALA A 138 -10.88 -4.45 -8.82
CA ALA A 138 -11.98 -3.81 -8.10
C ALA A 138 -12.42 -2.50 -8.74
N TRP A 139 -11.49 -1.80 -9.40
CA TRP A 139 -11.78 -0.62 -10.22
C TRP A 139 -12.29 -0.93 -11.62
N GLY A 140 -12.42 -2.21 -11.99
CA GLY A 140 -12.89 -2.65 -13.30
C GLY A 140 -11.91 -2.31 -14.43
N GLN A 141 -10.61 -2.21 -14.16
CA GLN A 141 -9.64 -1.89 -15.19
C GLN A 141 -9.56 -2.98 -16.27
N PRO A 142 -9.21 -2.63 -17.51
CA PRO A 142 -8.94 -3.60 -18.58
C PRO A 142 -7.93 -4.67 -18.17
N VAL A 143 -8.10 -5.89 -18.69
CA VAL A 143 -7.31 -7.06 -18.26
C VAL A 143 -5.82 -6.86 -18.46
N GLU A 144 -5.41 -6.13 -19.51
CA GLU A 144 -4.00 -5.85 -19.78
C GLU A 144 -3.37 -4.92 -18.74
N ILE A 145 -4.16 -4.02 -18.15
CA ILE A 145 -3.75 -3.15 -17.04
C ILE A 145 -3.63 -3.97 -15.75
N CYS A 146 -4.58 -4.87 -15.49
CA CYS A 146 -4.53 -5.77 -14.35
C CYS A 146 -3.29 -6.69 -14.42
N ARG A 147 -3.06 -7.37 -15.56
CA ARG A 147 -1.87 -8.20 -15.84
C ARG A 147 -0.58 -7.42 -15.66
N ALA A 148 -0.52 -6.20 -16.19
CA ALA A 148 0.62 -5.33 -15.94
C ALA A 148 0.80 -5.00 -14.45
N GLY A 149 -0.27 -4.74 -13.71
CA GLY A 149 -0.23 -4.51 -12.27
C GLY A 149 0.27 -5.69 -11.44
N LEU A 150 -0.04 -6.93 -11.81
CA LEU A 150 0.47 -8.12 -11.11
C LEU A 150 1.98 -8.34 -11.32
N PHE A 151 2.54 -7.82 -12.40
CA PHE A 151 3.95 -8.03 -12.78
C PHE A 151 4.71 -6.71 -12.95
N HIS A 152 4.21 -5.60 -12.40
CA HIS A 152 4.62 -4.24 -12.76
C HIS A 152 6.12 -3.98 -12.59
N THR A 153 6.81 -4.66 -11.66
CA THR A 153 8.26 -4.55 -11.48
C THR A 153 9.08 -5.73 -12.01
N ILE A 154 8.55 -6.57 -12.89
CA ILE A 154 9.24 -7.80 -13.33
C ILE A 154 10.59 -7.50 -14.02
N TYR A 155 10.67 -6.35 -14.71
CA TYR A 155 11.88 -5.84 -15.35
C TYR A 155 12.70 -4.89 -14.46
N GLY A 156 12.33 -4.78 -13.17
CA GLY A 156 12.87 -3.79 -12.23
C GLY A 156 11.91 -2.63 -12.03
N GLY A 157 12.42 -1.49 -11.60
CA GLY A 157 11.61 -0.28 -11.49
C GLY A 157 12.49 0.97 -11.40
N ASP A 158 11.85 2.13 -11.43
CA ASP A 158 12.51 3.41 -11.18
C ASP A 158 13.11 3.53 -9.77
N LEU A 159 12.64 2.69 -8.83
CA LEU A 159 13.08 2.67 -7.42
C LEU A 159 13.84 1.39 -7.01
N PHE A 160 13.82 0.33 -7.82
CA PHE A 160 14.44 -0.97 -7.51
C PHE A 160 15.47 -1.36 -8.56
N ILE A 161 16.69 -1.70 -8.11
CA ILE A 161 17.83 -2.06 -8.98
C ILE A 161 17.85 -3.57 -9.31
N PHE A 162 16.93 -4.36 -8.75
CA PHE A 162 16.82 -5.78 -9.06
C PHE A 162 15.62 -6.06 -9.97
N SER A 163 15.76 -7.02 -10.87
CA SER A 163 14.70 -7.50 -11.76
C SER A 163 14.55 -9.02 -11.66
N THR A 164 13.35 -9.51 -11.95
CA THR A 164 13.10 -10.95 -12.07
C THR A 164 13.55 -11.45 -13.44
N LEU A 165 13.13 -10.73 -14.47
CA LEU A 165 13.58 -10.95 -15.84
C LEU A 165 14.65 -9.92 -16.16
N ASP A 166 15.78 -10.39 -16.69
CA ASP A 166 16.85 -9.50 -17.11
C ASP A 166 16.37 -8.66 -18.31
N PRO A 167 16.23 -7.33 -18.18
CA PRO A 167 15.79 -6.50 -19.28
C PRO A 167 16.81 -6.39 -20.43
N PHE A 168 18.07 -6.80 -20.20
CA PHE A 168 19.11 -6.84 -21.22
C PHE A 168 19.16 -8.19 -21.97
N GLN A 169 18.45 -9.21 -21.49
CA GLN A 169 18.33 -10.50 -22.16
C GLN A 169 17.16 -10.48 -23.15
N ALA A 170 17.45 -10.67 -24.45
CA ALA A 170 16.45 -10.60 -25.51
C ALA A 170 15.24 -11.53 -25.29
N THR A 171 15.47 -12.74 -24.79
CA THR A 171 14.41 -13.76 -24.57
C THR A 171 13.49 -13.43 -23.40
N SER A 172 13.83 -12.48 -22.53
CA SER A 172 13.03 -12.12 -21.36
C SER A 172 11.66 -11.57 -21.75
N ARG A 173 11.59 -10.74 -22.80
CA ARG A 173 10.33 -10.16 -23.26
C ARG A 173 9.45 -11.21 -23.92
N ASP A 174 10.02 -12.01 -24.81
CA ASP A 174 9.30 -13.09 -25.51
C ASP A 174 8.70 -14.09 -24.51
N ARG A 175 9.50 -14.52 -23.54
CA ARG A 175 9.05 -15.38 -22.45
C ARG A 175 7.88 -14.76 -21.68
N PHE A 176 7.93 -13.46 -21.38
CA PHE A 176 6.87 -12.85 -20.59
C PHE A 176 5.57 -12.66 -21.39
N ARG A 177 5.65 -12.37 -22.69
CA ARG A 177 4.46 -12.32 -23.58
C ARG A 177 3.71 -13.64 -23.62
N GLU A 178 4.42 -14.77 -23.52
CA GLU A 178 3.78 -16.09 -23.43
C GLU A 178 2.96 -16.24 -22.14
N ILE A 179 3.37 -15.59 -21.05
CA ILE A 179 2.68 -15.64 -19.76
C ILE A 179 1.46 -14.72 -19.73
N VAL A 180 1.62 -13.45 -20.14
CA VAL A 180 0.55 -12.44 -20.03
C VAL A 180 -0.15 -12.18 -21.35
N ASP A 181 0.52 -11.55 -22.32
CA ASP A 181 0.16 -11.29 -23.71
C ASP A 181 1.05 -10.12 -24.20
N GLU A 182 0.89 -9.67 -25.44
CA GLU A 182 1.70 -8.59 -26.01
C GLU A 182 1.41 -7.21 -25.39
N GLU A 183 0.14 -6.88 -25.14
CA GLU A 183 -0.26 -5.57 -24.64
C GLU A 183 0.11 -5.40 -23.16
N SER A 184 -0.17 -6.43 -22.37
CA SER A 184 0.23 -6.51 -20.95
C SER A 184 1.73 -6.42 -20.78
N GLU A 185 2.49 -7.13 -21.62
CA GLU A 185 3.95 -7.08 -21.59
C GLU A 185 4.47 -5.69 -21.95
N ALA A 186 3.94 -5.06 -23.00
CA ALA A 186 4.37 -3.72 -23.40
C ALA A 186 4.13 -2.69 -22.30
N LEU A 187 2.97 -2.73 -21.64
CA LEU A 187 2.66 -1.85 -20.51
C LEU A 187 3.58 -2.11 -19.30
N THR A 188 3.84 -3.38 -18.99
CA THR A 188 4.78 -3.78 -17.92
C THR A 188 6.20 -3.33 -18.22
N TRP A 189 6.64 -3.44 -19.47
CA TRP A 189 7.94 -2.95 -19.92
C TRP A 189 8.07 -1.45 -19.71
N ASP A 190 7.04 -0.68 -20.06
CA ASP A 190 7.05 0.77 -19.87
C ASP A 190 7.06 1.18 -18.41
N PHE A 191 6.22 0.53 -17.60
CA PHE A 191 6.20 0.75 -16.16
C PHE A 191 7.58 0.47 -15.57
N GLY A 192 8.14 -0.69 -15.92
CA GLY A 192 9.40 -1.18 -15.41
C GLY A 192 10.55 -0.28 -15.83
N THR A 193 10.64 0.13 -17.10
CA THR A 193 11.87 0.66 -17.72
C THR A 193 11.94 2.17 -17.93
N LEU A 194 10.85 2.91 -17.71
CA LEU A 194 10.79 4.36 -17.97
C LEU A 194 10.84 5.20 -16.69
N GLY A 195 11.49 6.37 -16.78
CA GLY A 195 11.55 7.37 -15.72
C GLY A 195 10.22 8.13 -15.55
N ARG A 196 9.24 7.50 -14.90
CA ARG A 196 7.87 8.02 -14.71
C ARG A 196 7.79 9.27 -13.83
N SER A 197 8.83 9.60 -13.06
CA SER A 197 8.88 10.80 -12.21
C SER A 197 8.62 12.10 -12.99
N LEU A 198 8.97 12.14 -14.28
CA LEU A 198 8.66 13.28 -15.16
C LEU A 198 7.16 13.47 -15.39
N VAL A 199 6.38 12.39 -15.43
CA VAL A 199 4.91 12.45 -15.55
C VAL A 199 4.33 13.15 -14.32
N ASN A 200 4.77 12.73 -13.13
CA ASN A 200 4.40 13.39 -11.88
C ASN A 200 4.80 14.87 -11.90
N ALA A 201 6.06 15.19 -12.18
CA ALA A 201 6.53 16.59 -12.23
C ALA A 201 5.71 17.46 -13.20
N THR A 202 5.34 16.92 -14.36
CA THR A 202 4.48 17.59 -15.35
C THR A 202 3.11 17.89 -14.75
N LEU A 203 2.45 16.90 -14.16
CA LEU A 203 1.17 17.06 -13.49
C LEU A 203 1.27 18.08 -12.34
N PHE A 204 2.33 18.06 -11.52
CA PHE A 204 2.52 18.96 -10.37
C PHE A 204 2.86 20.40 -10.72
N SER A 205 3.53 20.62 -11.85
CA SER A 205 3.75 21.97 -12.37
C SER A 205 2.50 22.57 -13.02
N SER A 206 1.56 21.74 -13.49
CA SER A 206 0.27 22.20 -14.02
C SER A 206 -0.71 22.57 -12.89
N ARG A 207 -1.26 23.80 -12.97
CA ARG A 207 -2.30 24.29 -12.06
C ARG A 207 -3.55 23.40 -12.07
N HIS A 208 -3.87 22.83 -13.23
CA HIS A 208 -5.06 22.01 -13.43
C HIS A 208 -4.75 20.51 -13.53
N ALA A 209 -3.51 20.11 -13.26
CA ALA A 209 -3.01 18.75 -13.40
C ALA A 209 -3.19 18.19 -14.82
N GLU A 210 -2.94 18.98 -15.85
CA GLU A 210 -3.09 18.55 -17.25
C GLU A 210 -1.88 17.74 -17.74
N LEU A 211 -2.13 16.68 -18.51
CA LEU A 211 -1.13 15.98 -19.29
C LEU A 211 -1.06 16.56 -20.71
N PRO A 212 0.14 16.71 -21.29
CA PRO A 212 0.28 16.98 -22.72
C PRO A 212 -0.16 15.76 -23.53
N ASP A 213 -0.52 15.97 -24.81
CA ASP A 213 -0.88 14.90 -25.74
C ASP A 213 0.21 13.82 -25.84
N HIS A 214 1.47 14.25 -25.74
CA HIS A 214 2.63 13.38 -25.75
C HIS A 214 3.69 13.83 -24.74
N LEU A 215 4.40 12.86 -24.15
CA LEU A 215 5.55 13.11 -23.28
C LEU A 215 6.67 12.10 -23.56
N SER A 216 7.89 12.61 -23.70
CA SER A 216 9.09 11.77 -23.87
C SER A 216 9.67 11.38 -22.52
N LEU A 217 9.68 10.08 -22.22
CA LEU A 217 10.29 9.52 -21.02
C LEU A 217 11.64 8.85 -21.34
N HIS A 218 12.61 9.01 -20.45
CA HIS A 218 13.90 8.33 -20.56
C HIS A 218 13.77 6.85 -20.14
N SER A 219 14.34 5.95 -20.92
CA SER A 219 14.49 4.53 -20.58
C SER A 219 15.87 4.25 -19.97
N PHE A 220 15.90 3.54 -18.86
CA PHE A 220 17.15 3.20 -18.19
C PHE A 220 17.84 1.94 -18.73
N VAL A 221 17.17 1.15 -19.57
CA VAL A 221 17.74 -0.08 -20.17
C VAL A 221 18.51 0.23 -21.45
N GLY A 222 18.09 1.26 -22.21
CA GLY A 222 18.72 1.63 -23.48
C GLY A 222 19.34 3.03 -23.51
N GLY A 223 19.11 3.87 -22.48
CA GLY A 223 19.50 5.28 -22.48
C GLY A 223 18.75 6.12 -23.53
N ASN A 224 17.75 5.54 -24.19
CA ASN A 224 16.94 6.18 -25.22
C ASN A 224 15.68 6.81 -24.61
N THR A 225 15.09 7.77 -25.33
CA THR A 225 13.79 8.34 -24.98
C THR A 225 12.66 7.64 -25.72
N ARG A 226 11.55 7.39 -25.04
CA ARG A 226 10.31 6.88 -25.63
C ARG A 226 9.23 7.96 -25.55
N ASN A 227 8.64 8.31 -26.69
CA ASN A 227 7.54 9.27 -26.74
C ASN A 227 6.20 8.54 -26.59
N LEU A 228 5.48 8.84 -25.52
CA LEU A 228 4.20 8.19 -25.17
C LEU A 228 3.04 9.16 -25.36
N SER A 229 1.87 8.67 -25.76
CA SER A 229 0.64 9.44 -25.71
C SER A 229 0.10 9.58 -24.29
N SER A 230 -0.76 10.57 -24.06
CA SER A 230 -1.49 10.75 -22.79
C SER A 230 -2.27 9.50 -22.38
N ALA A 231 -2.86 8.76 -23.33
CA ALA A 231 -3.53 7.48 -23.06
C ALA A 231 -2.56 6.39 -22.56
N GLN A 232 -1.37 6.27 -23.17
CA GLN A 232 -0.35 5.32 -22.71
C GLN A 232 0.18 5.69 -21.32
N LEU A 233 0.40 6.99 -21.08
CA LEU A 233 0.80 7.50 -19.76
C LEU A 233 -0.28 7.20 -18.72
N ALA A 234 -1.56 7.40 -19.04
CA ALA A 234 -2.67 7.12 -18.15
C ALA A 234 -2.72 5.66 -17.69
N LYS A 235 -2.52 4.70 -18.62
CA LYS A 235 -2.43 3.26 -18.29
C LYS A 235 -1.27 2.98 -17.32
N ILE A 236 -0.11 3.59 -17.51
CA ILE A 236 1.04 3.43 -16.60
C ILE A 236 0.75 4.04 -15.22
N MET A 237 0.13 5.22 -15.21
CA MET A 237 -0.13 5.95 -13.97
C MET A 237 -1.26 5.35 -13.14
N VAL A 238 -2.28 4.72 -13.74
CA VAL A 238 -3.31 4.01 -12.95
C VAL A 238 -2.73 2.79 -12.24
N VAL A 239 -1.81 2.05 -12.88
CA VAL A 239 -1.04 0.99 -12.20
C VAL A 239 -0.21 1.57 -11.07
N THR A 240 0.42 2.73 -11.30
CA THR A 240 1.21 3.43 -10.26
C THR A 240 0.34 3.82 -9.06
N ILE A 241 -0.89 4.26 -9.28
CA ILE A 241 -1.81 4.61 -8.17
C ILE A 241 -2.21 3.36 -7.39
N ALA A 242 -2.53 2.26 -8.06
CA ALA A 242 -2.85 1.00 -7.40
C ALA A 242 -1.66 0.45 -6.60
N ASP A 243 -0.46 0.47 -7.17
CA ASP A 243 0.81 0.10 -6.53
C ASP A 243 1.02 0.89 -5.23
N TYR A 244 0.95 2.22 -5.29
CA TYR A 244 1.09 3.06 -4.09
C TYR A 244 -0.03 2.84 -3.08
N LEU A 245 -1.29 2.72 -3.50
CA LEU A 245 -2.40 2.51 -2.58
C LEU A 245 -2.27 1.17 -1.85
N ASP A 246 -1.88 0.10 -2.55
CA ASP A 246 -1.64 -1.19 -1.92
C ASP A 246 -0.57 -1.10 -0.82
N GLN A 247 0.52 -0.36 -1.06
CA GLN A 247 1.59 -0.16 -0.09
C GLN A 247 1.18 0.75 1.09
N LEU A 248 0.28 1.72 0.86
CA LEU A 248 -0.07 2.76 1.84
C LEU A 248 -1.17 2.35 2.83
N VAL A 249 -2.03 1.39 2.49
CA VAL A 249 -3.30 1.17 3.22
C VAL A 249 -3.36 -0.15 3.99
N GLU A 250 -2.61 -0.26 5.10
CA GLU A 250 -3.13 -0.97 6.28
C GLU A 250 -2.68 -0.35 7.63
N ILE A 251 -3.31 -0.86 8.69
CA ILE A 251 -3.87 -0.16 9.86
C ILE A 251 -2.77 0.30 10.84
N ASN A 252 -2.83 1.56 11.29
CA ASN A 252 -2.01 2.19 12.33
C ASN A 252 -0.72 2.88 11.91
N LEU A 253 -0.45 3.16 10.64
CA LEU A 253 0.63 4.09 10.28
C LEU A 253 0.54 5.43 11.05
N TRP A 254 -0.68 5.93 11.29
CA TRP A 254 -0.90 7.04 12.21
C TRP A 254 -0.63 6.65 13.67
N ARG A 255 -1.24 5.58 14.22
CA ARG A 255 -1.07 5.21 15.64
C ARG A 255 0.36 4.79 16.00
N ASP A 256 1.09 4.06 15.16
CA ASP A 256 2.44 3.55 15.43
C ASP A 256 3.51 4.66 15.28
N PHE A 257 3.29 5.69 14.44
CA PHE A 257 4.10 6.92 14.45
C PHE A 257 3.75 7.84 15.63
N HIS A 258 2.46 7.99 15.97
CA HIS A 258 2.00 8.97 16.97
C HIS A 258 2.02 8.46 18.41
N SER A 259 2.25 7.15 18.64
CA SER A 259 2.31 6.55 19.99
C SER A 259 3.72 6.37 20.54
N HIS A 260 4.77 6.56 19.71
CA HIS A 260 6.17 6.32 20.11
C HIS A 260 7.08 7.54 19.99
N GLU A 261 6.73 8.55 19.17
CA GLU A 261 7.53 9.77 18.99
C GLU A 261 6.86 11.00 19.64
N PRO A 262 7.63 11.97 20.16
CA PRO A 262 7.10 13.20 20.74
C PRO A 262 6.24 13.98 19.73
N PRO A 263 5.05 14.47 20.12
CA PRO A 263 4.15 15.22 19.23
C PRO A 263 4.78 16.41 18.49
N SER A 264 5.86 16.99 19.01
CA SER A 264 6.60 18.11 18.40
C SER A 264 7.51 17.73 17.22
N LEU A 265 7.85 16.44 17.06
CA LEU A 265 8.51 15.91 15.86
C LEU A 265 7.50 15.60 14.74
N LEU A 266 6.25 15.39 15.12
CA LEU A 266 5.13 15.10 14.23
C LEU A 266 4.38 16.39 13.84
N TYR A 267 4.44 17.46 14.66
CA TYR A 267 3.80 18.74 14.37
C TYR A 267 4.51 19.97 15.00
N PRO A 268 4.63 21.11 14.26
CA PRO A 268 4.30 21.28 12.85
C PRO A 268 5.45 20.78 11.95
N GLY A 269 5.28 19.60 11.33
CA GLY A 269 6.21 18.95 10.39
C GLY A 269 5.48 18.10 9.34
N HIS A 270 6.15 17.73 8.24
CA HIS A 270 5.54 17.38 6.94
C HIS A 270 5.10 15.90 6.70
N MET A 271 5.08 15.00 7.68
CA MET A 271 4.78 13.59 7.41
C MET A 271 3.33 13.20 7.71
N LYS A 272 2.40 13.68 6.87
CA LYS A 272 1.01 13.24 6.89
C LYS A 272 0.69 12.30 5.71
N PRO A 273 -0.11 11.24 5.92
CA PRO A 273 -0.73 10.45 4.83
C PRO A 273 -1.46 11.32 3.79
N GLU A 274 -1.90 12.52 4.19
CA GLU A 274 -2.50 13.56 3.35
C GLU A 274 -1.63 13.94 2.13
N VAL A 275 -0.28 13.92 2.23
CA VAL A 275 0.59 14.30 1.10
C VAL A 275 0.55 13.26 -0.01
N ALA A 276 0.61 11.96 0.35
CA ALA A 276 0.50 10.88 -0.61
C ALA A 276 -0.89 10.88 -1.28
N LEU A 277 -1.95 11.09 -0.50
CA LEU A 277 -3.31 11.18 -1.02
C LEU A 277 -3.53 12.43 -1.90
N TYR A 278 -2.89 13.57 -1.58
CA TYR A 278 -2.83 14.73 -2.47
C TYR A 278 -2.14 14.37 -3.80
N TRP A 279 -1.00 13.67 -3.74
CA TRP A 279 -0.28 13.28 -4.95
C TRP A 279 -1.12 12.38 -5.84
N LEU A 280 -1.68 11.31 -5.26
CA LEU A 280 -2.51 10.35 -5.98
C LEU A 280 -3.77 10.99 -6.55
N SER A 281 -4.48 11.83 -5.78
CA SER A 281 -5.68 12.52 -6.25
C SER A 281 -5.40 13.49 -7.41
N ARG A 282 -4.24 14.18 -7.40
CA ARG A 282 -3.84 15.01 -8.55
C ARG A 282 -3.44 14.19 -9.77
N VAL A 283 -2.76 13.06 -9.59
CA VAL A 283 -2.43 12.18 -10.72
C VAL A 283 -3.70 11.62 -11.34
N CYS A 284 -4.63 11.11 -10.51
CA CYS A 284 -5.97 10.68 -10.91
C CYS A 284 -6.68 11.72 -11.77
N ARG A 285 -6.72 12.98 -11.30
CA ARG A 285 -7.33 14.08 -12.05
C ARG A 285 -6.74 14.29 -13.43
N GLY A 286 -5.42 14.21 -13.54
CA GLY A 286 -4.75 14.44 -14.82
C GLY A 286 -4.86 13.33 -15.84
N ILE A 287 -5.05 12.09 -15.39
CA ILE A 287 -5.20 10.93 -16.28
C ILE A 287 -6.65 10.62 -16.63
N ARG A 288 -7.63 11.24 -15.95
CA ARG A 288 -9.06 10.92 -16.04
C ARG A 288 -9.59 10.82 -17.46
N GLU A 289 -9.36 11.84 -18.29
CA GLU A 289 -9.89 11.90 -19.67
C GLU A 289 -9.17 10.95 -20.64
N HIS A 290 -8.16 10.23 -20.17
CA HIS A 290 -7.30 9.37 -20.98
C HIS A 290 -7.42 7.89 -20.60
N LEU A 291 -8.32 7.56 -19.68
CA LEU A 291 -8.61 6.19 -19.25
C LEU A 291 -9.92 5.70 -19.86
N ASP A 292 -9.92 4.45 -20.31
CA ASP A 292 -11.15 3.77 -20.75
C ASP A 292 -12.11 3.54 -19.57
N VAL A 293 -11.55 3.28 -18.38
CA VAL A 293 -12.29 3.09 -17.12
C VAL A 293 -11.70 3.99 -16.06
N VAL A 294 -12.49 4.93 -15.55
CA VAL A 294 -12.08 5.84 -14.47
C VAL A 294 -12.19 5.13 -13.12
N PRO A 295 -11.11 5.07 -12.32
CA PRO A 295 -11.14 4.50 -10.98
C PRO A 295 -12.18 5.19 -10.07
N PRO A 296 -12.98 4.44 -9.29
CA PRO A 296 -14.00 4.99 -8.39
C PRO A 296 -13.38 5.51 -7.07
N ILE A 297 -12.32 6.32 -7.18
CA ILE A 297 -11.61 6.94 -6.07
C ILE A 297 -11.54 8.46 -6.28
N PHE A 298 -11.46 9.22 -5.19
CA PHE A 298 -11.39 10.69 -5.24
C PHE A 298 -12.52 11.32 -6.09
N ASP A 299 -13.76 10.86 -5.88
CA ASP A 299 -14.94 11.32 -6.63
C ASP A 299 -14.75 11.13 -8.15
N ASP A 300 -14.54 9.88 -8.58
CA ASP A 300 -14.24 9.50 -9.96
C ASP A 300 -13.11 10.34 -10.60
N CYS A 301 -12.01 10.43 -9.85
CA CYS A 301 -10.82 11.20 -10.19
C CYS A 301 -11.07 12.72 -10.38
N THR A 302 -12.15 13.29 -9.85
CA THR A 302 -12.43 14.75 -9.98
C THR A 302 -11.94 15.56 -8.79
N ALA A 303 -11.91 14.97 -7.59
CA ALA A 303 -11.48 15.64 -6.37
C ALA A 303 -9.95 15.64 -6.22
N VAL A 304 -9.43 16.74 -5.66
CA VAL A 304 -8.03 16.86 -5.22
C VAL A 304 -8.03 17.07 -3.71
N ILE A 305 -7.36 16.18 -2.98
CA ILE A 305 -7.28 16.22 -1.51
C ILE A 305 -6.22 17.25 -1.09
N SER A 306 -6.55 18.18 -0.19
CA SER A 306 -5.65 19.26 0.27
C SER A 306 -5.57 19.36 1.78
#